data_AF-A0A5S4G280-F1
#
_entry.id   AF-A0A5S4G280-F1
#
_cell.length_a   1.000
_cell.length_b   1.000
_cell.length_c   1.000
_cell.angle_alpha   90.00
_cell.angle_beta   90.00
_cell.angle_gamma   90.00
#
_symmetry.space_group_name_H-M   'P 1'
#
loop_
_entity.id
_entity.type
_entity.pdbx_description
1 polymer ?
#
loop_
_entity_poly.entity_id
_entity_poly.type
_entity_poly.pdbx_seq_one_letter_code
_entity_poly.pdbx_strand_id
1 'polypeptide(L)'
;MTEQQPWQWDEQTWRGHVARVRAGRSLHPASWPGGARVAVALSSDCDHETSFLRVGETGPGPLAQGEYGSRVGARRVLRLLERFGIPASFFMPAVSGLLHPEEARDYVAAGHEIGMHGWIHESNTTLAPAITCELALRYDSSLMADDEPYELLAGGEPTGVVEIPVDWIRDDENQAS
;
A
#
# COMPACT_ATOMS: atom_id res chain seq x y z
N MET A 1 21.19 -6.99 28.96
CA MET A 1 19.82 -7.23 29.44
C MET A 1 19.26 -8.34 28.57
N THR A 2 18.82 -9.44 29.15
CA THR A 2 18.21 -10.54 28.38
C THR A 2 16.87 -10.05 27.84
N GLU A 3 16.69 -10.05 26.52
CA GLU A 3 15.39 -9.74 25.91
C GLU A 3 14.35 -10.73 26.46
N GLN A 4 13.29 -10.21 27.07
CA GLN A 4 12.19 -11.00 27.58
C GLN A 4 11.44 -11.63 26.40
N GLN A 5 11.11 -12.91 26.53
CA GLN A 5 10.32 -13.61 25.52
C GLN A 5 8.89 -13.05 25.47
N PRO A 6 8.21 -13.02 24.31
CA PRO A 6 6.91 -12.35 24.16
C PRO A 6 5.81 -12.79 25.16
N TRP A 7 5.81 -14.06 25.57
CA TRP A 7 4.86 -14.58 26.57
C TRP A 7 5.15 -14.14 28.01
N GLN A 8 6.25 -13.43 28.24
CA GLN A 8 6.65 -12.92 29.55
C GLN A 8 6.34 -11.42 29.72
N TRP A 9 5.83 -10.77 28.68
CA TRP A 9 5.49 -9.35 28.72
C TRP A 9 4.32 -9.07 29.66
N ASP A 10 4.41 -7.97 30.39
CA ASP A 10 3.30 -7.47 31.19
C ASP A 10 2.23 -6.78 30.33
N GLU A 11 1.08 -6.49 30.95
CA GLU A 11 -0.06 -5.87 30.27
C GLU A 11 0.26 -4.52 29.65
N GLN A 12 1.04 -3.70 30.34
CA GLN A 12 1.44 -2.40 29.84
C GLN A 12 2.29 -2.54 28.57
N THR A 13 3.19 -3.51 28.53
CA THR A 13 4.10 -3.76 27.40
C THR A 13 3.33 -4.22 26.17
N TRP A 14 2.53 -5.29 26.26
CA TRP A 14 1.82 -5.77 25.07
C TRP A 14 0.73 -4.80 24.60
N ARG A 15 0.04 -4.10 25.52
CA ARG A 15 -0.90 -3.02 25.11
C ARG A 15 -0.17 -1.87 24.44
N GLY A 16 1.02 -1.51 24.91
CA GLY A 16 1.86 -0.48 24.31
C GLY A 16 2.26 -0.84 22.88
N HIS A 17 2.67 -2.09 22.61
CA HIS A 17 2.95 -2.56 21.25
C HIS A 17 1.71 -2.48 20.36
N VAL A 18 0.59 -2.97 20.85
CA VAL A 18 -0.68 -3.03 20.11
C VAL A 18 -1.27 -1.63 19.87
N ALA A 19 -1.04 -0.67 20.75
CA ALA A 19 -1.50 0.71 20.58
C ALA A 19 -0.66 1.53 19.57
N ARG A 20 0.47 0.99 19.08
CA ARG A 20 1.27 1.64 18.03
C ARG A 20 0.53 1.73 16.71
N VAL A 21 -0.31 0.74 16.39
CA VAL A 21 -1.13 0.68 15.19
C VAL A 21 -2.48 0.06 15.53
N ARG A 22 -3.57 0.78 15.25
CA ARG A 22 -4.94 0.27 15.32
C ARG A 22 -5.76 0.77 14.14
N ALA A 23 -6.71 -0.05 13.70
CA ALA A 23 -7.80 0.43 12.87
C ALA A 23 -8.64 1.45 13.64
N GLY A 24 -8.87 2.61 13.02
CA GLY A 24 -9.72 3.66 13.54
C GLY A 24 -11.19 3.44 13.18
N ARG A 25 -11.90 4.53 12.88
CA ARG A 25 -13.28 4.44 12.41
C ARG A 25 -13.34 3.84 11.00
N SER A 26 -14.37 3.03 10.75
CA SER A 26 -14.76 2.66 9.38
C SER A 26 -15.15 3.91 8.60
N LEU A 27 -14.76 3.96 7.34
CA LEU A 27 -15.13 4.99 6.38
C LEU A 27 -16.24 4.54 5.43
N HIS A 28 -16.91 3.42 5.72
CA HIS A 28 -18.03 2.92 4.90
C HIS A 28 -19.18 3.94 4.89
N PRO A 29 -19.55 4.49 3.72
CA PRO A 29 -20.60 5.49 3.65
C PRO A 29 -21.99 4.87 3.82
N ALA A 30 -22.92 5.60 4.44
CA ALA A 30 -24.30 5.16 4.58
C ALA A 30 -25.01 4.94 3.22
N SER A 31 -24.55 5.62 2.17
CA SER A 31 -25.01 5.46 0.79
C SER A 31 -23.94 5.94 -0.19
N TRP A 32 -23.79 5.28 -1.33
CA TRP A 32 -22.86 5.71 -2.37
C TRP A 32 -23.36 6.96 -3.12
N PRO A 33 -22.45 7.80 -3.63
CA PRO A 33 -22.81 8.94 -4.47
C PRO A 33 -23.74 8.56 -5.62
N GLY A 34 -24.68 9.46 -5.95
CA GLY A 34 -25.63 9.26 -7.05
C GLY A 34 -26.62 8.10 -6.84
N GLY A 35 -26.75 7.57 -5.62
CA GLY A 35 -27.63 6.42 -5.35
C GLY A 35 -27.10 5.11 -5.92
N ALA A 36 -25.79 5.04 -6.21
CA ALA A 36 -25.17 3.81 -6.68
C ALA A 36 -25.34 2.68 -5.65
N ARG A 37 -25.49 1.46 -6.14
CA ARG A 37 -25.64 0.28 -5.28
C ARG A 37 -24.30 -0.32 -4.87
N VAL A 38 -23.25 -0.05 -5.65
CA VAL A 38 -21.91 -0.60 -5.50
C VAL A 38 -20.92 0.47 -5.94
N ALA A 39 -19.80 0.57 -5.25
CA ALA A 39 -18.60 1.24 -5.73
C ALA A 39 -17.58 0.19 -6.18
N VAL A 40 -16.89 0.46 -7.28
CA VAL A 40 -15.79 -0.37 -7.78
C VAL A 40 -14.56 0.53 -7.84
N ALA A 41 -13.49 0.10 -7.16
CA ALA A 41 -12.18 0.72 -7.25
C ALA A 41 -11.26 -0.20 -8.05
N LEU A 42 -10.45 0.40 -8.94
CA LEU A 42 -9.33 -0.27 -9.57
C LEU A 42 -8.06 0.29 -8.98
N SER A 43 -7.21 -0.59 -8.48
CA SER A 43 -5.88 -0.26 -7.99
C SER A 43 -4.81 -1.10 -8.69
N SER A 44 -3.60 -0.58 -8.72
CA SER A 44 -2.42 -1.31 -9.19
C SER A 44 -1.24 -1.00 -8.29
N ASP A 45 -0.55 -2.05 -7.88
CA ASP A 45 0.67 -1.93 -7.09
C ASP A 45 1.87 -1.84 -8.05
N CYS A 46 2.68 -0.80 -7.88
CA CYS A 46 3.76 -0.40 -8.78
C CYS A 46 5.12 -0.77 -8.19
N ASP A 47 5.28 -2.04 -7.84
CA ASP A 47 6.47 -2.51 -7.13
C ASP A 47 7.73 -2.51 -8.00
N HIS A 48 7.61 -2.99 -9.24
CA HIS A 48 8.73 -3.09 -10.17
C HIS A 48 9.89 -3.90 -9.58
N GLU A 49 11.07 -3.30 -9.43
CA GLU A 49 12.23 -3.98 -8.86
C GLU A 49 12.07 -4.26 -7.36
N THR A 50 11.21 -3.53 -6.64
CA THR A 50 11.17 -3.61 -5.17
C THR A 50 10.62 -4.94 -4.66
N SER A 51 9.78 -5.65 -5.43
CA SER A 51 9.35 -7.03 -5.08
C SER A 51 10.52 -7.99 -4.92
N PHE A 52 11.63 -7.77 -5.64
CA PHE A 52 12.86 -8.56 -5.54
C PHE A 52 13.85 -7.95 -4.56
N LEU A 53 14.02 -6.62 -4.58
CA LEU A 53 14.95 -5.93 -3.69
C LEU A 53 14.60 -6.13 -2.21
N ARG A 54 13.31 -6.21 -1.86
CA ARG A 54 12.83 -6.43 -0.47
C ARG A 54 13.43 -7.69 0.18
N VAL A 55 13.74 -8.72 -0.61
CA VAL A 55 14.32 -9.99 -0.16
C VAL A 55 15.81 -10.11 -0.50
N GLY A 56 16.43 -9.04 -0.99
CA GLY A 56 17.85 -9.01 -1.35
C GLY A 56 18.19 -9.66 -2.70
N GLU A 57 17.20 -9.90 -3.57
CA GLU A 57 17.46 -10.43 -4.90
C GLU A 57 17.87 -9.33 -5.87
N THR A 58 19.11 -9.41 -6.37
CA THR A 58 19.70 -8.42 -7.29
C THR A 58 20.18 -9.04 -8.59
N GLY A 59 19.65 -10.21 -8.96
CA GLY A 59 20.00 -10.89 -10.19
C GLY A 59 19.49 -10.14 -11.42
N PRO A 60 20.16 -10.24 -12.59
CA PRO A 60 19.75 -9.53 -13.80
C PRO A 60 18.37 -9.96 -14.31
N GLY A 61 17.96 -11.22 -14.08
CA GLY A 61 16.63 -11.70 -14.46
C GLY A 61 15.50 -11.01 -13.67
N PRO A 62 15.49 -11.13 -12.32
CA PRO A 62 14.53 -10.42 -11.46
C PRO A 62 14.47 -8.92 -11.71
N LEU A 63 15.62 -8.24 -11.80
CA LEU A 63 15.64 -6.80 -12.04
C LEU A 63 15.11 -6.43 -13.42
N ALA A 64 15.37 -7.23 -14.47
CA ALA A 64 14.77 -7.01 -15.79
C ALA A 64 13.26 -7.22 -15.80
N GLN A 65 12.72 -8.10 -14.94
CA GLN A 65 11.28 -8.24 -14.75
C GLN A 65 10.68 -6.99 -14.10
N GLY A 66 11.34 -6.43 -13.09
CA GLY A 66 10.97 -5.15 -12.50
C GLY A 66 10.98 -4.00 -13.53
N GLU A 67 12.05 -3.91 -14.33
CA GLU A 67 12.16 -2.89 -15.40
C GLU A 67 11.04 -3.03 -16.43
N TYR A 68 10.61 -4.25 -16.75
CA TYR A 68 9.46 -4.44 -17.64
C TYR A 68 8.16 -3.87 -17.03
N GLY A 69 7.99 -4.02 -15.71
CA GLY A 69 6.88 -3.44 -14.95
C GLY A 69 6.72 -1.94 -15.21
N SER A 70 7.76 -1.15 -14.93
CA SER A 70 7.73 0.30 -15.11
C SER A 70 7.73 0.73 -16.59
N ARG A 71 8.60 0.12 -17.39
CA ARG A 71 8.83 0.54 -18.78
C ARG A 71 7.68 0.18 -19.71
N VAL A 72 7.02 -0.96 -19.48
CA VAL A 72 6.03 -1.53 -20.40
C VAL A 72 4.68 -1.78 -19.73
N GLY A 73 4.68 -2.42 -18.56
CA GLY A 73 3.48 -2.84 -17.83
C GLY A 73 2.59 -1.66 -17.44
N ALA A 74 3.11 -0.78 -16.58
CA ALA A 74 2.46 0.44 -16.10
C ALA A 74 1.83 1.26 -17.24
N ARG A 75 2.60 1.48 -18.32
CA ARG A 75 2.14 2.24 -19.49
C ARG A 75 0.99 1.55 -20.24
N ARG A 76 0.93 0.22 -20.25
CA ARG A 76 -0.20 -0.53 -20.85
C ARG A 76 -1.46 -0.37 -20.01
N VAL A 77 -1.33 -0.44 -18.68
CA VAL A 77 -2.44 -0.22 -17.76
C VAL A 77 -3.00 1.19 -17.93
N LEU A 78 -2.13 2.22 -17.96
CA LEU A 78 -2.57 3.59 -18.22
C LEU A 78 -3.34 3.76 -19.52
N ARG A 79 -2.82 3.23 -20.63
CA ARG A 79 -3.53 3.29 -21.92
C ARG A 79 -4.89 2.59 -21.89
N LEU A 80 -5.03 1.52 -21.11
CA LEU A 80 -6.29 0.82 -20.96
C LEU A 80 -7.29 1.67 -20.17
N LEU A 81 -6.87 2.24 -19.05
CA LEU A 81 -7.68 3.13 -18.22
C LEU A 81 -8.12 4.37 -18.99
N GLU A 82 -7.20 5.00 -19.73
CA GLU A 82 -7.48 6.13 -20.61
C GLU A 82 -8.53 5.77 -21.67
N ARG A 83 -8.37 4.61 -22.35
CA ARG A 83 -9.30 4.15 -23.38
C ARG A 83 -10.74 4.03 -22.87
N PHE A 84 -10.92 3.67 -21.60
CA PHE A 84 -12.24 3.52 -20.99
C PHE A 84 -12.66 4.71 -20.12
N GLY A 85 -11.81 5.72 -19.97
CA GLY A 85 -12.07 6.88 -19.10
C GLY A 85 -12.26 6.50 -17.64
N ILE A 86 -11.55 5.48 -17.16
CA ILE A 86 -11.70 4.93 -15.81
C ILE A 86 -10.63 5.53 -14.89
N PRO A 87 -10.99 6.24 -13.80
CA PRO A 87 -10.04 6.64 -12.77
C PRO A 87 -9.57 5.41 -11.97
N ALA A 88 -8.36 5.49 -11.43
CA ALA A 88 -7.71 4.41 -10.69
C ALA A 88 -6.72 5.00 -9.68
N SER A 89 -6.31 4.18 -8.71
CA SER A 89 -5.31 4.52 -7.71
C SER A 89 -4.08 3.63 -7.86
N PHE A 90 -2.88 4.21 -7.87
CA PHE A 90 -1.63 3.48 -8.01
C PHE A 90 -0.87 3.51 -6.69
N PHE A 91 -0.61 2.36 -6.09
CA PHE A 91 0.16 2.26 -4.86
C PHE A 91 1.61 2.01 -5.22
N MET A 92 2.50 2.91 -4.83
CA MET A 92 3.89 2.87 -5.26
C MET A 92 4.83 2.87 -4.04
N PRO A 93 5.78 1.92 -3.97
CA PRO A 93 6.86 1.99 -3.00
C PRO A 93 7.71 3.25 -3.24
N ALA A 94 8.18 3.90 -2.18
CA ALA A 94 8.98 5.13 -2.32
C ALA A 94 10.24 4.93 -3.18
N VAL A 95 10.91 3.78 -3.06
CA VAL A 95 12.07 3.42 -3.89
C VAL A 95 11.69 3.29 -5.37
N SER A 96 10.53 2.71 -5.70
CA SER A 96 10.04 2.64 -7.08
C SER A 96 9.78 4.03 -7.65
N GLY A 97 9.20 4.94 -6.86
CA GLY A 97 9.02 6.34 -7.25
C GLY A 97 10.33 7.12 -7.42
N LEU A 98 11.39 6.75 -6.69
CA LEU A 98 12.73 7.32 -6.87
C LEU A 98 13.43 6.78 -8.12
N LEU A 99 13.22 5.51 -8.46
CA LEU A 99 13.79 4.87 -9.65
C LEU A 99 13.10 5.33 -10.94
N HIS A 100 11.77 5.50 -10.89
CA HIS A 100 10.93 5.82 -12.05
C HIS A 100 10.10 7.09 -11.81
N PRO A 101 10.72 8.25 -11.53
CA PRO A 101 10.02 9.47 -11.11
C PRO A 101 9.10 10.06 -12.19
N GLU A 102 9.30 9.72 -13.46
CA GLU A 102 8.37 10.06 -14.54
C GLU A 102 7.05 9.29 -14.45
N GLU A 103 7.06 8.05 -13.96
CA GLU A 103 5.85 7.23 -13.89
C GLU A 103 4.82 7.81 -12.92
N ALA A 104 5.28 8.21 -11.73
CA ALA A 104 4.43 8.92 -10.77
C ALA A 104 3.87 10.24 -11.35
N ARG A 105 4.68 10.97 -12.14
CA ARG A 105 4.18 12.20 -12.79
C ARG A 105 3.14 11.89 -13.85
N ASP A 106 3.33 10.83 -14.63
CA ASP A 106 2.39 10.40 -15.66
C ASP A 106 1.04 10.00 -15.05
N TYR A 107 1.04 9.31 -13.91
CA TYR A 107 -0.18 8.96 -13.17
C TYR A 107 -0.96 10.20 -12.74
N VAL A 108 -0.29 11.16 -12.10
CA VAL A 108 -0.92 12.42 -11.68
C VAL A 108 -1.42 13.21 -12.88
N ALA A 109 -0.62 13.29 -13.95
CA ALA A 109 -0.99 14.02 -15.17
C ALA A 109 -2.20 13.40 -15.87
N ALA A 110 -2.36 12.08 -15.79
CA ALA A 110 -3.53 11.36 -16.30
C ALA A 110 -4.76 11.43 -15.37
N GLY A 111 -4.65 12.08 -14.20
CA GLY A 111 -5.74 12.26 -13.25
C GLY A 111 -5.98 11.05 -12.35
N HIS A 112 -5.00 10.16 -12.23
CA HIS A 112 -5.02 9.04 -11.29
C HIS A 112 -4.49 9.45 -9.92
N GLU A 113 -4.88 8.69 -8.91
CA GLU A 113 -4.40 8.85 -7.55
C GLU A 113 -3.11 8.06 -7.32
N ILE A 114 -2.26 8.54 -6.40
CA ILE A 114 -1.08 7.81 -5.93
C ILE A 114 -1.19 7.61 -4.41
N GLY A 115 -1.12 6.35 -3.99
CA GLY A 115 -0.95 5.95 -2.59
C GLY A 115 0.46 5.43 -2.33
N MET A 116 0.86 5.33 -1.05
CA MET A 116 2.13 4.71 -0.70
C MET A 116 1.98 3.20 -0.51
N HIS A 117 3.02 2.49 -0.91
CA HIS A 117 3.14 1.05 -0.78
C HIS A 117 4.46 0.63 -0.11
N GLY A 118 4.72 1.22 1.06
CA GLY A 118 5.98 1.04 1.81
C GLY A 118 7.19 1.77 1.22
N TRP A 119 8.38 1.53 1.79
CA TRP A 119 9.62 2.12 1.31
C TRP A 119 10.20 1.37 0.11
N ILE A 120 10.45 0.08 0.26
CA ILE A 120 11.03 -0.84 -0.72
C ILE A 120 10.17 -2.10 -0.87
N HIS A 121 8.87 -1.98 -0.66
CA HIS A 121 7.93 -3.10 -0.65
C HIS A 121 8.21 -4.13 0.45
N GLU A 122 8.73 -3.71 1.59
CA GLU A 122 9.04 -4.58 2.71
C GLU A 122 7.79 -5.18 3.39
N SER A 123 7.95 -6.34 4.03
CA SER A 123 6.91 -6.84 4.94
C SER A 123 6.79 -5.91 6.15
N ASN A 124 5.61 -5.33 6.34
CA ASN A 124 5.28 -4.37 7.40
C ASN A 124 5.29 -4.91 8.83
N THR A 125 5.76 -6.15 9.04
CA THR A 125 6.15 -6.62 10.36
C THR A 125 7.39 -5.89 10.90
N THR A 126 8.02 -5.01 10.10
CA THR A 126 9.30 -4.36 10.45
C THR A 126 9.34 -2.82 10.41
N LEU A 127 8.32 -2.11 9.90
CA LEU A 127 8.33 -0.64 9.85
C LEU A 127 7.62 0.02 11.04
N ALA A 128 8.17 1.17 11.47
CA ALA A 128 7.54 2.02 12.48
C ALA A 128 6.51 2.96 11.82
N PRO A 129 5.29 3.09 12.37
CA PRO A 129 4.20 3.95 11.84
C PRO A 129 4.55 5.44 11.69
N ALA A 130 5.60 5.88 12.40
CA ALA A 130 6.12 7.24 12.32
C ALA A 130 6.64 7.60 10.92
N ILE A 131 7.19 6.62 10.19
CA ILE A 131 7.74 6.84 8.83
C ILE A 131 6.61 7.11 7.84
N THR A 132 5.49 6.39 7.95
CA THR A 132 4.30 6.60 7.10
C THR A 132 3.73 8.00 7.26
N CYS A 133 3.69 8.54 8.49
CA CYS A 133 3.18 9.88 8.78
C CYS A 133 4.12 11.00 8.29
N GLU A 134 5.44 10.78 8.34
CA GLU A 134 6.45 11.78 7.93
C GLU A 134 6.40 12.09 6.42
N LEU A 135 5.93 11.13 5.61
CA LEU A 135 5.81 11.26 4.16
C LEU A 135 4.52 11.98 3.69
N ALA A 136 3.66 12.44 4.62
CA ALA A 136 2.46 13.26 4.36
C ALA A 136 1.46 12.66 3.36
N LEU A 137 1.26 11.35 3.43
CA LEU A 137 0.40 10.62 2.51
C LEU A 137 -1.05 10.63 2.93
N ARG A 138 -1.95 10.45 1.95
CA ARG A 138 -3.38 10.32 2.21
C ARG A 138 -3.84 8.87 2.33
N TYR A 139 -3.12 7.93 1.71
CA TYR A 139 -3.51 6.53 1.65
C TYR A 139 -2.33 5.57 1.76
N ASP A 140 -2.56 4.42 2.40
CA ASP A 140 -1.68 3.26 2.53
C ASP A 140 -2.49 1.99 2.18
N SER A 141 -1.87 0.96 1.61
CA SER A 141 -2.53 -0.31 1.23
C SER A 141 -1.78 -1.54 1.76
N SER A 142 -0.93 -1.33 2.75
CA SER A 142 0.04 -2.32 3.19
C SER A 142 -0.28 -2.88 4.59
N LEU A 143 -1.40 -2.46 5.20
CA LEU A 143 -1.86 -2.83 6.55
C LEU A 143 -3.22 -3.54 6.52
N MET A 144 -3.27 -4.71 7.14
CA MET A 144 -4.41 -5.64 7.02
C MET A 144 -5.31 -5.66 8.27
N ALA A 145 -5.52 -4.51 8.93
CA ALA A 145 -6.21 -4.50 10.22
C ALA A 145 -7.75 -4.59 10.12
N ASP A 146 -8.33 -4.41 8.93
CA ASP A 146 -9.76 -4.52 8.66
C ASP A 146 -10.01 -4.92 7.19
N ASP A 147 -11.23 -5.29 6.81
CA ASP A 147 -11.64 -5.55 5.41
C ASP A 147 -12.34 -4.34 4.75
N GLU A 148 -12.66 -3.31 5.52
CA GLU A 148 -13.17 -2.01 5.05
C GLU A 148 -12.11 -0.90 5.13
N PRO A 149 -12.12 0.16 4.29
CA PRO A 149 -11.22 1.30 4.44
C PRO A 149 -11.35 1.99 5.80
N TYR A 150 -10.21 2.22 6.46
CA TYR A 150 -10.16 2.80 7.81
C TYR A 150 -9.05 3.86 7.94
N GLU A 151 -9.26 4.80 8.85
CA GLU A 151 -8.21 5.77 9.20
C GLU A 151 -7.22 5.14 10.18
N LEU A 152 -5.92 5.27 9.91
CA LEU A 152 -4.88 4.73 10.79
C LEU A 152 -4.78 5.54 12.08
N LEU A 153 -4.63 4.83 13.20
CA LEU A 153 -4.31 5.42 14.50
C LEU A 153 -2.86 5.13 14.88
N ALA A 154 -2.10 6.18 15.20
CA ALA A 154 -0.75 6.07 15.75
C ALA A 154 -0.75 6.57 17.20
N GLY A 155 -0.49 5.68 18.16
CA GLY A 155 -0.54 6.05 19.58
C GLY A 155 -1.95 6.44 20.07
N GLY A 156 -2.99 6.01 19.35
CA GLY A 156 -4.39 6.35 19.65
C GLY A 156 -4.92 7.61 18.97
N GLU A 157 -4.07 8.36 18.26
CA GLU A 157 -4.47 9.58 17.56
C GLU A 157 -4.64 9.33 16.04
N PRO A 158 -5.63 9.95 15.37
CA PRO A 158 -5.81 9.83 13.92
C PRO A 158 -4.65 10.44 13.14
N THR A 159 -4.13 9.70 12.17
CA THR A 159 -2.97 10.14 11.36
C THR A 159 -3.38 10.94 10.12
N GLY A 160 -4.65 10.85 9.68
CA GLY A 160 -5.10 11.36 8.38
C GLY A 160 -4.72 10.49 7.19
N VAL A 161 -4.03 9.36 7.42
CA VAL A 161 -3.76 8.32 6.42
C VAL A 161 -4.90 7.30 6.44
N VAL A 162 -5.50 7.06 5.28
CA VAL A 162 -6.54 6.06 5.09
C VAL A 162 -5.91 4.78 4.58
N GLU A 163 -6.06 3.71 5.33
CA GLU A 163 -5.76 2.37 4.83
C GLU A 163 -6.86 1.91 3.86
N ILE A 164 -6.45 1.37 2.72
CA ILE A 164 -7.32 0.64 1.80
C ILE A 164 -6.92 -0.84 1.88
N PRO A 165 -7.70 -1.68 2.59
CA PRO A 165 -7.34 -3.07 2.81
C PRO A 165 -7.20 -3.86 1.51
N VAL A 166 -6.24 -4.77 1.50
CA VAL A 166 -6.12 -5.78 0.44
C VAL A 166 -7.12 -6.90 0.73
N ASP A 167 -8.02 -7.18 -0.22
CA ASP A 167 -8.86 -8.39 -0.20
C ASP A 167 -8.36 -9.38 -1.27
N TRP A 168 -7.76 -10.47 -0.80
CA TRP A 168 -7.14 -11.54 -1.61
C TRP A 168 -8.15 -12.35 -2.44
N ILE A 169 -9.46 -12.13 -2.31
CA ILE A 169 -10.50 -12.85 -3.06
C ILE A 169 -10.42 -12.61 -4.59
N ARG A 170 -9.61 -11.66 -5.07
CA ARG A 170 -9.41 -11.38 -6.51
C ARG A 170 -7.97 -11.09 -6.93
N ASP A 171 -7.01 -11.39 -6.06
CA ASP A 171 -5.59 -11.18 -6.37
C ASP A 171 -5.09 -12.24 -7.37
N ASP A 172 -4.42 -11.78 -8.44
CA ASP A 172 -3.80 -12.64 -9.45
C ASP A 172 -2.31 -12.96 -9.14
N GLU A 173 -1.79 -12.48 -8.00
CA GLU A 173 -0.52 -12.98 -7.43
C GLU A 173 -0.68 -14.40 -6.83
N ASN A 174 -0.52 -15.38 -7.73
CA ASN A 174 0.01 -16.72 -7.46
C ASN A 174 -0.56 -17.49 -6.23
N GLN A 175 -1.69 -18.15 -6.46
CA GLN A 175 -2.09 -19.42 -5.81
C GLN A 175 -1.10 -20.55 -6.14
N ALA A 176 0.17 -20.39 -5.76
CA ALA A 176 1.21 -21.41 -5.95
C ALA A 176 2.25 -21.38 -4.82
N SER A 177 1.91 -21.95 -3.67
CA SER A 177 2.72 -22.99 -3.00
C SER A 177 1.93 -23.66 -1.88
#